data_AF-A0AAU5YSN7-F1
#
_entry.id   AF-A0AAU5YSN7-F1
#
_cell.length_a   1.000
_cell.length_b   1.000
_cell.length_c   1.000
_cell.angle_alpha   90.00
_cell.angle_beta   90.00
_cell.angle_gamma   90.00
#
_symmetry.space_group_name_H-M   'P 1'
#
loop_
_entity.id
_entity.type
_entity.pdbx_description
1 polymer ?
#
loop_
_entity_poly.entity_id
_entity_poly.type
_entity_poly.pdbx_seq_one_letter_code
_entity_poly.pdbx_strand_id
1 'polypeptide(L)'
;MFKRTAVYVRGKTRTRRGKTAFGALFAIIFATVFAQILMITPAQAAGVTDCPGGSYSGKGSSSCSNLRNKNTKNQRAFPQFVYRGDSREPYDILRNGFYSRGRNDDLVQHIQGDKAYNSNYISTSGSLSLSETFAKSQGMRNLDTAIRKPGCSTGRMKWYAAIPLVGPYLLSECVDDKVSAYTFVYVIDTHFAKNADYVPDQIRGNKALYNQYKSQDEWAYVRRISPDAIVGVRMYKMTARVTRQGTLDLRTLTFKYDKFYASKMHLDVVTMSNYHPYDPVNDAVAQWNYYSDLHTPNVPTREFSPTCPSLLACRGIVDASEITVTNTVSSSTRRKLFIGAPA
;
A
#
# COMPACT_ATOMS: atom_id res chain seq x y z
N MET A 1 31.96 -63.74 4.84
CA MET A 1 30.92 -64.49 4.10
C MET A 1 29.61 -64.33 4.86
N PHE A 2 28.83 -63.29 4.57
CA PHE A 2 27.65 -62.92 5.37
C PHE A 2 26.38 -63.55 4.76
N LYS A 3 25.77 -64.49 5.50
CA LYS A 3 24.45 -65.06 5.18
C LYS A 3 23.38 -63.99 5.37
N ARG A 4 22.64 -63.68 4.30
CA ARG A 4 21.43 -62.87 4.35
C ARG A 4 20.25 -63.78 4.68
N THR A 5 19.54 -63.48 5.76
CA THR A 5 18.26 -64.11 6.10
C THR A 5 17.15 -63.19 5.59
N ALA A 6 16.29 -63.72 4.72
CA ALA A 6 15.11 -63.02 4.24
C ALA A 6 14.00 -63.11 5.28
N VAL A 7 13.50 -61.96 5.73
CA VAL A 7 12.31 -61.86 6.60
C VAL A 7 11.13 -61.45 5.74
N TYR A 8 10.19 -62.38 5.55
CA TYR A 8 8.92 -62.15 4.88
C TYR A 8 7.91 -61.61 5.90
N VAL A 9 7.55 -60.33 5.81
CA VAL A 9 6.46 -59.76 6.62
C VAL A 9 5.20 -59.68 5.77
N ARG A 10 4.28 -60.61 6.01
CA ARG A 10 2.92 -60.63 5.47
C ARG A 10 2.00 -59.92 6.47
N GLY A 11 1.56 -58.70 6.14
CA GLY A 11 0.73 -57.88 7.02
C GLY A 11 -0.38 -57.14 6.28
N LYS A 12 -1.57 -57.74 6.33
CA LYS A 12 -2.90 -57.31 5.85
C LYS A 12 -3.12 -55.81 5.59
N THR A 13 -3.57 -55.53 4.36
CA THR A 13 -4.37 -54.37 3.97
C THR A 13 -5.65 -54.27 4.80
N ARG A 14 -5.80 -53.17 5.56
CA ARG A 14 -7.08 -52.77 6.15
C ARG A 14 -7.43 -51.37 5.66
N THR A 15 -8.23 -51.33 4.59
CA THR A 15 -8.90 -50.14 4.08
C THR A 15 -9.87 -49.60 5.12
N ARG A 16 -9.49 -48.52 5.82
CA ARG A 16 -10.44 -47.67 6.55
C ARG A 16 -10.89 -46.54 5.62
N ARG A 17 -11.96 -46.80 4.86
CA ARG A 17 -12.87 -45.75 4.40
C ARG A 17 -13.60 -45.24 5.63
N GLY A 18 -13.25 -44.04 6.09
CA GLY A 18 -13.84 -43.44 7.28
C GLY A 18 -13.85 -41.92 7.17
N LYS A 19 -14.92 -41.39 6.56
CA LYS A 19 -15.53 -40.08 6.85
C LYS A 19 -14.63 -38.84 6.69
N THR A 20 -14.24 -38.54 5.46
CA THR A 20 -13.96 -37.16 5.02
C THR A 20 -15.28 -36.45 4.71
N ALA A 21 -15.96 -35.94 5.73
CA ALA A 21 -17.15 -35.09 5.54
C ALA A 21 -17.16 -33.82 6.41
N PHE A 22 -16.08 -33.54 7.15
CA PHE A 22 -15.95 -32.30 7.94
C PHE A 22 -14.86 -31.33 7.42
N GLY A 23 -14.08 -31.72 6.39
CA GLY A 23 -13.04 -30.87 5.80
C GLY A 23 -13.50 -29.98 4.64
N ALA A 24 -14.69 -30.22 4.08
CA ALA A 24 -15.16 -29.50 2.89
C ALA A 24 -15.86 -28.17 3.22
N LEU A 25 -16.32 -27.96 4.46
CA LEU A 25 -17.05 -26.75 4.85
C LEU A 25 -16.12 -25.58 5.24
N PHE A 26 -14.90 -25.86 5.68
CA PHE A 26 -13.88 -24.82 5.95
C PHE A 26 -13.13 -24.36 4.68
N ALA A 27 -13.01 -25.22 3.67
CA ALA A 27 -12.34 -24.86 2.42
C ALA A 27 -13.17 -23.89 1.54
N ILE A 28 -14.50 -23.91 1.66
CA ILE A 28 -15.38 -23.05 0.86
C ILE A 28 -15.40 -21.60 1.40
N ILE A 29 -15.32 -21.40 2.73
CA ILE A 29 -15.30 -20.04 3.32
C ILE A 29 -13.98 -19.31 3.01
N PHE A 30 -12.85 -20.01 2.97
CA PHE A 30 -11.57 -19.41 2.59
C PHE A 30 -11.51 -19.01 1.10
N ALA A 31 -12.15 -19.77 0.20
CA ALA A 31 -12.14 -19.47 -1.23
C ALA A 31 -13.00 -18.23 -1.57
N THR A 32 -14.12 -17.99 -0.88
CA THR A 32 -15.01 -16.85 -1.19
C THR A 32 -14.48 -15.50 -0.70
N VAL A 33 -13.74 -15.46 0.40
CA VAL A 33 -13.11 -14.21 0.88
C VAL A 33 -11.91 -13.83 0.02
N PHE A 34 -11.16 -14.81 -0.51
CA PHE A 34 -10.00 -14.55 -1.37
C PHE A 34 -10.33 -14.29 -2.84
N ALA A 35 -11.42 -14.86 -3.38
CA ALA A 35 -11.79 -14.65 -4.79
C ALA A 35 -12.10 -13.18 -5.12
N GLN A 36 -12.59 -12.40 -4.15
CA GLN A 36 -12.83 -10.95 -4.34
C GLN A 36 -11.53 -10.13 -4.39
N ILE A 37 -10.43 -10.61 -3.80
CA ILE A 37 -9.13 -9.92 -3.76
C ILE A 37 -8.37 -10.07 -5.10
N LEU A 38 -8.71 -11.10 -5.89
CA LEU A 38 -8.06 -11.40 -7.18
C LEU A 38 -8.79 -10.80 -8.39
N MET A 39 -10.02 -10.28 -8.23
CA MET A 39 -10.86 -9.72 -9.29
C MET A 39 -11.14 -8.22 -9.11
N ILE A 40 -10.15 -7.46 -8.64
CA ILE A 40 -10.30 -6.01 -8.43
C ILE A 40 -10.22 -5.31 -9.79
N THR A 41 -11.37 -5.07 -10.40
CA THR A 41 -11.55 -4.17 -11.54
C THR A 41 -11.17 -2.74 -11.16
N PRO A 42 -10.69 -1.91 -12.11
CA PRO A 42 -10.36 -0.52 -11.81
C PRO A 42 -11.62 0.27 -11.46
N ALA A 43 -11.54 1.02 -10.36
CA ALA A 43 -12.44 2.09 -9.94
C ALA A 43 -13.93 1.72 -9.83
N GLN A 44 -14.34 1.18 -8.67
CA GLN A 44 -15.71 1.40 -8.23
C GLN A 44 -15.85 2.89 -7.92
N ALA A 45 -16.72 3.58 -8.68
CA ALA A 45 -17.22 4.89 -8.30
C ALA A 45 -17.97 4.72 -6.97
N ALA A 46 -17.29 5.02 -5.86
CA ALA A 46 -17.90 5.05 -4.55
C ALA A 46 -19.15 5.95 -4.63
N GLY A 47 -20.32 5.41 -4.28
CA GLY A 47 -21.50 6.24 -4.05
C GLY A 47 -21.08 7.34 -3.09
N VAL A 48 -21.11 8.59 -3.57
CA VAL A 48 -20.51 9.75 -2.89
C VAL A 48 -21.35 10.07 -1.66
N THR A 49 -21.14 9.32 -0.59
CA THR A 49 -21.54 9.76 0.73
C THR A 49 -20.46 10.74 1.16
N ASP A 50 -20.77 12.03 1.10
CA ASP A 50 -19.84 13.05 1.56
C ASP A 50 -19.69 12.95 3.08
N CYS A 51 -18.46 12.72 3.52
CA CYS A 51 -18.07 12.82 4.91
C CYS A 51 -17.92 14.29 5.28
N PRO A 52 -18.61 14.76 6.34
CA PRO A 52 -18.58 16.17 6.70
C PRO A 52 -17.20 16.59 7.23
N GLY A 53 -16.87 17.86 7.04
CA GLY A 53 -15.68 18.52 7.56
C GLY A 53 -15.99 19.54 8.66
N GLY A 54 -15.00 20.35 9.01
CA GLY A 54 -15.11 21.43 9.99
C GLY A 54 -15.48 20.91 11.38
N SER A 55 -16.46 21.55 12.02
CA SER A 55 -16.96 21.13 13.35
C SER A 55 -17.69 19.78 13.35
N TYR A 56 -18.01 19.25 12.17
CA TYR A 56 -18.65 17.95 11.99
C TYR A 56 -17.69 16.88 11.46
N SER A 57 -16.41 17.21 11.23
CA SER A 57 -15.38 16.21 10.92
C SER A 57 -15.36 15.08 11.95
N GLY A 58 -15.11 13.87 11.49
CA GLY A 58 -15.16 12.67 12.32
C GLY A 58 -16.57 12.17 12.64
N LYS A 59 -17.63 12.93 12.29
CA LYS A 59 -19.03 12.48 12.37
C LYS A 59 -19.43 11.92 11.01
N GLY A 60 -20.08 10.77 10.96
CA GLY A 60 -20.51 10.20 9.68
C GLY A 60 -20.86 8.72 9.77
N SER A 61 -21.08 8.13 8.60
CA SER A 61 -21.30 6.69 8.46
C SER A 61 -20.03 5.89 8.81
N SER A 62 -20.17 4.56 8.85
CA SER A 62 -19.05 3.65 9.09
C SER A 62 -17.93 3.74 8.03
N SER A 63 -18.19 4.36 6.88
CA SER A 63 -17.25 4.58 5.78
C SER A 63 -16.57 5.95 5.80
N CYS A 64 -16.77 6.76 6.85
CA CYS A 64 -16.13 8.06 7.01
C CYS A 64 -14.91 8.01 7.93
N SER A 65 -14.04 8.99 7.74
CA SER A 65 -12.91 9.26 8.62
C SER A 65 -13.37 9.51 10.04
N ASN A 66 -12.64 8.98 11.03
CA ASN A 66 -12.84 9.29 12.45
C ASN A 66 -12.05 10.55 12.89
N LEU A 67 -11.31 11.18 11.98
CA LEU A 67 -10.53 12.37 12.29
C LEU A 67 -11.43 13.57 12.59
N ARG A 68 -11.30 14.10 13.82
CA ARG A 68 -11.99 15.33 14.26
C ARG A 68 -11.03 16.51 14.22
N ASN A 69 -11.21 17.42 13.28
CA ASN A 69 -10.42 18.63 13.11
C ASN A 69 -11.21 19.78 12.44
N LYS A 70 -11.08 21.00 12.97
CA LYS A 70 -11.82 22.18 12.48
C LYS A 70 -11.47 22.60 11.05
N ASN A 71 -10.29 22.23 10.57
CA ASN A 71 -9.74 22.63 9.29
C ASN A 71 -10.00 21.59 8.19
N THR A 72 -10.28 20.33 8.54
CA THR A 72 -10.65 19.26 7.60
C THR A 72 -11.86 19.70 6.76
N LYS A 73 -11.78 19.52 5.45
CA LYS A 73 -12.85 19.81 4.50
C LYS A 73 -13.75 18.60 4.31
N ASN A 74 -14.99 18.84 3.85
CA ASN A 74 -15.86 17.75 3.40
C ASN A 74 -15.11 16.90 2.37
N GLN A 75 -15.21 15.59 2.49
CA GLN A 75 -14.43 14.65 1.69
C GLN A 75 -15.25 13.41 1.35
N ARG A 76 -14.73 12.57 0.46
CA ARG A 76 -15.45 11.34 0.05
C ARG A 76 -15.39 10.30 1.16
N ALA A 77 -16.36 9.40 1.15
CA ALA A 77 -16.26 8.14 1.90
C ALA A 77 -15.04 7.34 1.44
N PHE A 78 -14.50 6.55 2.36
CA PHE A 78 -13.42 5.62 2.07
C PHE A 78 -13.81 4.61 0.98
N PRO A 79 -12.89 4.24 0.08
CA PRO A 79 -13.00 2.98 -0.63
C PRO A 79 -12.89 1.83 0.38
N GLN A 80 -13.33 0.62 0.02
CA GLN A 80 -13.17 -0.55 0.89
C GLN A 80 -11.69 -0.80 1.26
N PHE A 81 -10.80 -0.59 0.30
CA PHE A 81 -9.36 -0.75 0.49
C PHE A 81 -8.58 0.42 -0.04
N VAL A 82 -7.48 0.71 0.63
CA VAL A 82 -6.41 1.58 0.15
C VAL A 82 -5.10 0.79 0.12
N TYR A 83 -4.14 1.29 -0.65
CA TYR A 83 -2.94 0.57 -0.99
C TYR A 83 -1.71 1.40 -0.67
N ARG A 84 -0.64 0.73 -0.26
CA ARG A 84 0.65 1.37 0.00
C ARG A 84 1.79 0.58 -0.59
N GLY A 85 2.48 1.16 -1.57
CA GLY A 85 3.76 0.64 -2.04
C GLY A 85 4.88 0.95 -1.04
N ASP A 86 5.63 -0.06 -0.61
CA ASP A 86 6.69 0.09 0.39
C ASP A 86 7.82 -0.93 0.14
N SER A 87 9.04 -0.61 0.59
CA SER A 87 10.21 -1.48 0.46
C SER A 87 10.43 -2.38 1.67
N ARG A 88 9.82 -2.05 2.82
CA ARG A 88 9.96 -2.80 4.08
C ARG A 88 9.28 -4.17 4.00
N GLU A 89 9.88 -5.15 4.65
CA GLU A 89 9.45 -6.54 4.55
C GLU A 89 8.09 -6.80 5.26
N PRO A 90 7.31 -7.77 4.75
CA PRO A 90 6.00 -8.11 5.31
C PRO A 90 6.03 -8.44 6.80
N TYR A 91 7.07 -9.14 7.27
CA TYR A 91 7.14 -9.55 8.67
C TYR A 91 7.08 -8.36 9.64
N ASP A 92 7.81 -7.29 9.34
CA ASP A 92 7.86 -6.10 10.20
C ASP A 92 6.55 -5.31 10.13
N ILE A 93 6.01 -5.13 8.93
CA ILE A 93 4.81 -4.32 8.72
C ILE A 93 3.55 -5.04 9.22
N LEU A 94 3.40 -6.33 8.97
CA LEU A 94 2.23 -7.08 9.43
C LEU A 94 2.23 -7.28 10.95
N ARG A 95 3.37 -7.08 11.62
CA ARG A 95 3.48 -7.14 13.07
C ARG A 95 3.29 -5.78 13.73
N ASN A 96 3.87 -4.72 13.16
CA ASN A 96 3.97 -3.41 13.82
C ASN A 96 3.06 -2.35 13.19
N GLY A 97 2.62 -2.57 11.96
CA GLY A 97 1.88 -1.60 11.16
C GLY A 97 2.80 -0.55 10.54
N PHE A 98 2.22 0.61 10.23
CA PHE A 98 2.95 1.77 9.74
C PHE A 98 2.91 2.89 10.76
N TYR A 99 4.01 3.64 10.85
CA TYR A 99 4.12 4.87 11.63
C TYR A 99 4.54 6.02 10.74
N SER A 100 4.02 7.20 11.03
CA SER A 100 4.50 8.46 10.46
C SER A 100 5.92 8.75 10.96
N ARG A 101 6.65 9.62 10.26
CA ARG A 101 8.04 9.93 10.62
C ARG A 101 8.15 10.89 11.80
N GLY A 102 7.15 11.75 11.96
CA GLY A 102 7.11 12.70 13.06
C GLY A 102 5.69 13.04 13.47
N ARG A 103 5.47 14.31 13.77
CA ARG A 103 4.25 14.85 14.40
C ARG A 103 3.79 16.14 13.73
N ASN A 104 4.36 16.50 12.58
CA ASN A 104 3.95 17.68 11.84
C ASN A 104 2.63 17.42 11.10
N ASP A 105 1.58 18.10 11.56
CA ASP A 105 0.23 17.99 11.02
C ASP A 105 0.00 18.83 9.75
N ASP A 106 1.01 19.54 9.24
CA ASP A 106 0.92 20.27 7.97
C ASP A 106 0.77 19.32 6.77
N LEU A 107 -0.46 19.22 6.26
CA LEU A 107 -0.79 18.36 5.13
C LEU A 107 -0.19 18.88 3.82
N VAL A 108 -0.07 20.20 3.66
CA VAL A 108 0.51 20.80 2.45
C VAL A 108 2.01 20.53 2.39
N GLN A 109 2.72 20.67 3.51
CA GLN A 109 4.12 20.29 3.62
C GLN A 109 4.31 18.79 3.35
N HIS A 110 3.41 17.93 3.86
CA HIS A 110 3.43 16.49 3.60
C HIS A 110 3.43 16.16 2.10
N ILE A 111 2.44 16.66 1.36
CA ILE A 111 2.27 16.31 -0.06
C ILE A 111 3.37 16.93 -0.94
N GLN A 112 4.01 18.00 -0.48
CA GLN A 112 5.18 18.60 -1.12
C GLN A 112 6.49 17.85 -0.82
N GLY A 113 6.42 16.70 -0.15
CA GLY A 113 7.53 15.78 0.08
C GLY A 113 8.20 15.91 1.43
N ASP A 114 7.67 16.73 2.35
CA ASP A 114 8.14 16.91 3.73
C ASP A 114 9.67 16.93 3.90
N LYS A 115 10.28 18.07 3.56
CA LYS A 115 11.73 18.25 3.60
C LYS A 115 12.35 18.06 4.98
N ALA A 116 11.56 18.24 6.05
CA ALA A 116 12.01 18.11 7.43
C ALA A 116 11.95 16.66 7.95
N TYR A 117 11.43 15.71 7.15
CA TYR A 117 11.26 14.31 7.52
C TYR A 117 10.52 14.11 8.84
N ASN A 118 9.56 14.98 9.15
CA ASN A 118 8.84 15.01 10.42
C ASN A 118 7.31 14.97 10.25
N SER A 119 6.81 14.65 9.05
CA SER A 119 5.39 14.55 8.75
C SER A 119 4.67 13.55 9.66
N ASN A 120 3.48 13.94 10.12
CA ASN A 120 2.57 13.07 10.85
C ASN A 120 1.73 12.17 9.94
N TYR A 121 1.95 12.18 8.63
CA TYR A 121 1.11 11.45 7.68
C TYR A 121 1.82 10.25 7.06
N ILE A 122 1.04 9.22 6.74
CA ILE A 122 1.42 8.04 6.01
C ILE A 122 0.62 8.01 4.71
N SER A 123 1.29 8.24 3.58
CA SER A 123 0.67 8.23 2.26
C SER A 123 0.20 6.83 1.86
N THR A 124 -1.04 6.74 1.40
CA THR A 124 -1.64 5.58 0.76
C THR A 124 -2.43 6.04 -0.46
N SER A 125 -2.83 5.14 -1.35
CA SER A 125 -3.64 5.47 -2.52
C SER A 125 -4.90 4.62 -2.58
N GLY A 126 -6.01 5.18 -3.01
CA GLY A 126 -7.21 4.41 -3.35
C GLY A 126 -7.01 3.52 -4.58
N SER A 127 -5.93 3.71 -5.34
CA SER A 127 -5.61 2.97 -6.55
C SER A 127 -4.43 2.01 -6.37
N LEU A 128 -4.69 0.73 -6.65
CA LEU A 128 -3.66 -0.31 -6.66
C LEU A 128 -2.56 -0.02 -7.68
N SER A 129 -2.91 0.40 -8.90
CA SER A 129 -1.93 0.63 -9.97
C SER A 129 -0.98 1.80 -9.68
N LEU A 130 -1.47 2.83 -8.97
CA LEU A 130 -0.62 3.91 -8.47
C LEU A 130 0.33 3.39 -7.39
N SER A 131 -0.17 2.55 -6.48
CA SER A 131 0.65 1.93 -5.43
C SER A 131 1.69 0.96 -5.96
N GLU A 132 1.41 0.22 -7.03
CA GLU A 132 2.39 -0.59 -7.75
C GLU A 132 3.50 0.28 -8.36
N THR A 133 3.16 1.46 -8.87
CA THR A 133 4.16 2.42 -9.38
C THR A 133 5.10 2.88 -8.26
N PHE A 134 4.55 3.17 -7.08
CA PHE A 134 5.36 3.53 -5.91
C PHE A 134 6.19 2.34 -5.39
N ALA A 135 5.61 1.15 -5.31
CA ALA A 135 6.33 -0.08 -4.92
C ALA A 135 7.48 -0.37 -5.88
N LYS A 136 7.29 -0.19 -7.19
CA LYS A 136 8.35 -0.32 -8.19
C LYS A 136 9.47 0.70 -7.96
N SER A 137 9.12 1.96 -7.67
CA SER A 137 10.10 3.00 -7.38
C SER A 137 10.91 2.70 -6.10
N GLN A 138 10.24 2.32 -5.01
CA GLN A 138 10.89 2.03 -3.73
C GLN A 138 11.68 0.71 -3.75
N GLY A 139 11.18 -0.30 -4.47
CA GLY A 139 11.83 -1.59 -4.64
C GLY A 139 13.20 -1.51 -5.33
N MET A 140 13.51 -0.41 -6.01
CA MET A 140 14.87 -0.14 -6.51
C MET A 140 15.91 -0.13 -5.39
N ARG A 141 15.56 0.30 -4.17
CA ARG A 141 16.45 0.24 -3.00
C ARG A 141 16.76 -1.19 -2.58
N ASN A 142 15.75 -2.07 -2.64
CA ASN A 142 15.91 -3.49 -2.34
C ASN A 142 16.81 -4.16 -3.38
N LEU A 143 16.67 -3.76 -4.65
CA LEU A 143 17.49 -4.25 -5.75
C LEU A 143 18.95 -3.78 -5.63
N ASP A 144 19.18 -2.50 -5.32
CA ASP A 144 20.52 -1.95 -5.06
C ASP A 144 21.19 -2.63 -3.85
N THR A 145 20.43 -2.88 -2.78
CA THR A 145 20.91 -3.63 -1.62
C THR A 145 21.29 -5.07 -1.99
N ALA A 146 20.50 -5.73 -2.84
CA ALA A 146 20.76 -7.09 -3.29
C ALA A 146 22.08 -7.20 -4.10
N ILE A 147 22.41 -6.20 -4.92
CA ILE A 147 23.69 -6.17 -5.67
C ILE A 147 24.89 -6.08 -4.73
N ARG A 148 24.77 -5.32 -3.64
CA ARG A 148 25.86 -5.11 -2.69
C ARG A 148 26.16 -6.34 -1.83
N LYS A 149 25.30 -7.37 -1.87
CA LYS A 149 25.55 -8.61 -1.13
C LYS A 149 26.78 -9.34 -1.70
N PRO A 150 27.65 -9.94 -0.85
CA PRO A 150 28.94 -10.50 -1.26
C PRO A 150 28.89 -11.56 -2.35
N GLY A 151 27.72 -12.17 -2.56
CA GLY A 151 27.49 -13.19 -3.59
C GLY A 151 27.29 -12.65 -5.01
N CYS A 152 27.07 -11.34 -5.22
CA CYS A 152 26.81 -10.76 -6.55
C CYS A 152 27.91 -9.79 -7.03
N SER A 153 29.02 -9.63 -6.28
CA SER A 153 30.11 -8.73 -6.69
C SER A 153 31.11 -9.43 -7.61
N THR A 154 31.29 -8.89 -8.82
CA THR A 154 32.12 -9.44 -9.90
C THR A 154 33.57 -9.73 -9.50
N GLY A 155 34.13 -8.98 -8.55
CA GLY A 155 35.49 -9.19 -8.04
C GLY A 155 35.65 -10.39 -7.10
N ARG A 156 34.67 -10.68 -6.23
CA ARG A 156 34.73 -11.82 -5.29
C ARG A 156 34.18 -13.12 -5.89
N MET A 157 33.26 -13.04 -6.85
CA MET A 157 32.75 -14.19 -7.62
C MET A 157 33.88 -15.01 -8.24
N LYS A 158 34.92 -14.37 -8.80
CA LYS A 158 36.08 -15.05 -9.37
C LYS A 158 36.87 -15.87 -8.35
N TRP A 159 36.93 -15.41 -7.10
CA TRP A 159 37.65 -16.10 -6.03
C TRP A 159 36.84 -17.28 -5.48
N TYR A 160 35.54 -17.10 -5.24
CA TYR A 160 34.67 -18.18 -4.76
C TYR A 160 34.41 -19.26 -5.82
N ALA A 161 34.36 -18.90 -7.11
CA ALA A 161 34.28 -19.85 -8.22
C ALA A 161 35.53 -20.74 -8.35
N ALA A 162 36.67 -20.32 -7.79
CA ALA A 162 37.91 -21.09 -7.78
C ALA A 162 37.97 -22.14 -6.64
N ILE A 163 37.00 -22.18 -5.72
CA ILE A 163 36.92 -23.17 -4.64
C ILE A 163 36.16 -24.40 -5.15
N PRO A 164 36.81 -25.58 -5.29
CA PRO A 164 36.13 -26.80 -5.70
C PRO A 164 35.00 -27.17 -4.72
N LEU A 165 33.90 -27.71 -5.24
CA LEU A 165 32.67 -28.15 -4.53
C LEU A 165 31.76 -27.07 -3.93
N VAL A 166 32.28 -26.02 -3.28
CA VAL A 166 31.44 -25.05 -2.54
C VAL A 166 31.08 -23.81 -3.38
N GLY A 167 31.95 -23.43 -4.32
CA GLY A 167 31.75 -22.29 -5.21
C GLY A 167 30.41 -22.32 -5.97
N PRO A 168 30.07 -23.40 -6.70
CA PRO A 168 28.84 -23.45 -7.50
C PRO A 168 27.54 -23.33 -6.69
N TYR A 169 27.53 -23.79 -5.44
CA TYR A 169 26.34 -23.75 -4.57
C TYR A 169 26.09 -22.33 -4.03
N LEU A 170 27.15 -21.61 -3.63
CA LEU A 170 27.07 -20.23 -3.12
C LEU A 170 26.77 -19.18 -4.20
N LEU A 171 27.04 -19.48 -5.47
CA LEU A 171 26.93 -18.54 -6.58
C LEU A 171 25.55 -18.57 -7.29
N SER A 172 24.71 -19.59 -7.04
CA SER A 172 23.50 -19.87 -7.83
C SER A 172 22.48 -18.71 -7.92
N GLU A 173 22.43 -17.81 -6.93
CA GLU A 173 21.55 -16.63 -6.96
C GLU A 173 22.05 -15.48 -7.85
N CYS A 174 23.31 -15.51 -8.28
CA CYS A 174 23.95 -14.47 -9.12
C CYS A 174 24.50 -15.02 -10.45
N VAL A 175 24.23 -16.30 -10.78
CA VAL A 175 24.84 -17.05 -11.91
C VAL A 175 24.48 -16.52 -13.31
N ASP A 176 23.48 -15.65 -13.47
CA ASP A 176 22.95 -15.24 -14.78
C ASP A 176 23.05 -13.73 -15.09
N ASP A 177 23.97 -13.00 -14.46
CA ASP A 177 24.01 -11.52 -14.52
C ASP A 177 22.68 -10.87 -14.11
N LYS A 178 21.85 -11.55 -13.31
CA LYS A 178 20.54 -11.06 -12.86
C LYS A 178 20.53 -10.95 -11.36
N VAL A 179 19.92 -9.89 -10.87
CA VAL A 179 19.59 -9.69 -9.47
C VAL A 179 18.08 -9.59 -9.33
N SER A 180 17.54 -10.26 -8.31
CA SER A 180 16.13 -10.16 -7.95
C SER A 180 15.96 -9.64 -6.53
N ALA A 181 14.91 -8.88 -6.33
CA ALA A 181 14.46 -8.44 -5.01
C ALA A 181 12.93 -8.40 -4.96
N TYR A 182 12.36 -8.53 -3.77
CA TYR A 182 10.92 -8.32 -3.58
C TYR A 182 10.62 -6.87 -3.23
N THR A 183 9.46 -6.41 -3.68
CA THR A 183 8.83 -5.17 -3.26
C THR A 183 7.35 -5.41 -2.99
N PHE A 184 6.73 -4.53 -2.24
CA PHE A 184 5.50 -4.84 -1.53
C PHE A 184 4.44 -3.77 -1.79
N VAL A 185 3.21 -4.22 -2.04
CA VAL A 185 2.03 -3.38 -1.96
C VAL A 185 1.14 -3.92 -0.84
N TYR A 186 1.04 -3.16 0.23
CA TYR A 186 0.18 -3.49 1.37
C TYR A 186 -1.26 -3.09 1.06
N VAL A 187 -2.19 -3.98 1.41
CA VAL A 187 -3.63 -3.76 1.27
C VAL A 187 -4.18 -3.44 2.65
N ILE A 188 -4.82 -2.28 2.78
CA ILE A 188 -5.30 -1.74 4.05
C ILE A 188 -6.82 -1.64 3.97
N ASP A 189 -7.49 -2.25 4.93
CA ASP A 189 -8.95 -2.18 5.09
C ASP A 189 -9.33 -0.89 5.83
N THR A 190 -10.07 -0.03 5.14
CA THR A 190 -10.47 1.28 5.67
C THR A 190 -11.54 1.17 6.76
N HIS A 191 -12.21 0.02 6.88
CA HIS A 191 -13.12 -0.22 8.00
C HIS A 191 -12.36 -0.30 9.33
N PHE A 192 -11.12 -0.81 9.31
CA PHE A 192 -10.28 -0.99 10.51
C PHE A 192 -9.20 0.10 10.66
N ALA A 193 -8.99 0.93 9.63
CA ALA A 193 -8.16 2.13 9.68
C ALA A 193 -8.93 3.34 9.11
N LYS A 194 -9.54 4.11 10.01
CA LYS A 194 -10.41 5.27 9.68
C LYS A 194 -9.74 6.62 9.87
N ASN A 195 -8.48 6.66 10.24
CA ASN A 195 -7.76 7.87 10.64
C ASN A 195 -7.03 8.53 9.47
N ALA A 196 -7.69 8.72 8.33
CA ALA A 196 -7.10 9.36 7.15
C ALA A 196 -7.97 10.44 6.56
N ASP A 197 -7.33 11.39 5.89
CA ASP A 197 -7.98 12.39 5.05
C ASP A 197 -7.65 12.14 3.57
N TYR A 198 -8.65 12.34 2.71
CA TYR A 198 -8.49 12.27 1.26
C TYR A 198 -7.89 13.58 0.73
N VAL A 199 -6.60 13.54 0.43
CA VAL A 199 -5.76 14.71 0.12
C VAL A 199 -6.35 15.62 -0.96
N PRO A 200 -6.82 15.12 -2.13
CA PRO A 200 -7.33 16.00 -3.17
C PRO A 200 -8.52 16.86 -2.72
N ASP A 201 -9.38 16.32 -1.85
CA ASP A 201 -10.49 17.10 -1.31
C ASP A 201 -9.98 18.15 -0.31
N GLN A 202 -8.94 17.84 0.48
CA GLN A 202 -8.39 18.78 1.47
C GLN A 202 -7.69 19.99 0.83
N ILE A 203 -7.09 19.83 -0.35
CA ILE A 203 -6.30 20.89 -1.00
C ILE A 203 -7.03 21.60 -2.15
N ARG A 204 -8.30 21.28 -2.40
CA ARG A 204 -9.08 21.79 -3.55
C ARG A 204 -9.20 23.32 -3.59
N GLY A 205 -9.02 24.01 -2.46
CA GLY A 205 -8.97 25.46 -2.38
C GLY A 205 -7.77 26.09 -3.11
N ASN A 206 -6.77 25.30 -3.50
CA ASN A 206 -5.63 25.75 -4.30
C ASN A 206 -5.55 24.94 -5.61
N LYS A 207 -5.88 25.59 -6.73
CA LYS A 207 -5.91 24.96 -8.07
C LYS A 207 -4.57 24.34 -8.49
N ALA A 208 -3.45 24.97 -8.12
CA ALA A 208 -2.12 24.47 -8.47
C ALA A 208 -1.81 23.17 -7.71
N LEU A 209 -2.01 23.16 -6.39
CA LEU A 209 -1.84 21.95 -5.58
C LEU A 209 -2.81 20.84 -6.02
N TYR A 210 -4.09 21.17 -6.17
CA TYR A 210 -5.09 20.21 -6.60
C TYR A 210 -4.74 19.55 -7.93
N ASN A 211 -4.43 20.33 -8.97
CA ASN A 211 -4.08 19.76 -10.27
C ASN A 211 -2.80 18.94 -10.26
N GLN A 212 -1.83 19.28 -9.42
CA GLN A 212 -0.59 18.54 -9.27
C GLN A 212 -0.81 17.19 -8.57
N TYR A 213 -1.59 17.16 -7.49
CA TYR A 213 -1.66 16.01 -6.58
C TYR A 213 -2.94 15.17 -6.71
N LYS A 214 -4.02 15.66 -7.35
CA LYS A 214 -5.29 14.90 -7.48
C LYS A 214 -5.13 13.52 -8.10
N SER A 215 -4.18 13.37 -9.01
CA SER A 215 -3.93 12.11 -9.73
C SER A 215 -3.30 11.01 -8.87
N GLN A 216 -2.85 11.34 -7.65
CA GLN A 216 -2.27 10.37 -6.73
C GLN A 216 -3.34 9.55 -5.98
N ASP A 217 -4.60 10.03 -6.00
CA ASP A 217 -5.72 9.39 -5.30
C ASP A 217 -5.36 9.12 -3.83
N GLU A 218 -4.70 10.09 -3.20
CA GLU A 218 -4.00 9.90 -1.93
C GLU A 218 -4.95 9.98 -0.73
N TRP A 219 -4.80 9.00 0.17
CA TRP A 219 -5.36 8.99 1.51
C TRP A 219 -4.21 9.09 2.52
N ALA A 220 -4.16 10.21 3.25
CA ALA A 220 -3.10 10.52 4.19
C ALA A 220 -3.50 10.08 5.60
N TYR A 221 -2.97 8.95 6.06
CA TYR A 221 -3.24 8.43 7.40
C TYR A 221 -2.46 9.18 8.46
N VAL A 222 -3.15 9.65 9.50
CA VAL A 222 -2.52 10.36 10.62
C VAL A 222 -1.87 9.36 11.57
N ARG A 223 -0.58 9.57 11.83
CA ARG A 223 0.27 8.93 12.82
C ARG A 223 0.54 7.44 12.63
N ARG A 224 -0.49 6.60 12.51
CA ARG A 224 -0.36 5.15 12.54
C ARG A 224 -1.39 4.48 11.65
N ILE A 225 -0.98 3.40 10.97
CA ILE A 225 -1.89 2.39 10.42
C ILE A 225 -1.67 1.14 11.25
N SER A 226 -2.68 0.72 12.01
CA SER A 226 -2.58 -0.47 12.87
C SER A 226 -2.32 -1.72 12.02
N PRO A 227 -1.46 -2.67 12.44
CA PRO A 227 -1.27 -3.93 11.72
C PRO A 227 -2.58 -4.72 11.56
N ASP A 228 -3.53 -4.57 12.49
CA ASP A 228 -4.89 -5.13 12.43
C ASP A 228 -5.69 -4.68 11.20
N ALA A 229 -5.39 -3.51 10.66
CA ALA A 229 -6.05 -2.97 9.48
C ALA A 229 -5.38 -3.41 8.17
N ILE A 230 -4.24 -4.09 8.24
CA ILE A 230 -3.51 -4.53 7.05
C ILE A 230 -4.00 -5.93 6.69
N VAL A 231 -4.81 -6.02 5.64
CA VAL A 231 -5.37 -7.29 5.12
C VAL A 231 -4.25 -8.26 4.74
N GLY A 232 -3.19 -7.72 4.17
CA GLY A 232 -2.04 -8.49 3.72
C GLY A 232 -1.17 -7.70 2.76
N VAL A 233 -0.36 -8.41 2.00
CA VAL A 233 0.62 -7.82 1.10
C VAL A 233 0.66 -8.56 -0.23
N ARG A 234 0.61 -7.79 -1.31
CA ARG A 234 0.92 -8.25 -2.68
C ARG A 234 2.43 -8.13 -2.86
N MET A 235 3.09 -9.27 -3.08
CA MET A 235 4.54 -9.33 -3.30
C MET A 235 4.82 -9.30 -4.80
N TYR A 236 5.74 -8.43 -5.19
CA TYR A 236 6.19 -8.31 -6.57
C TYR A 236 7.67 -8.66 -6.62
N LYS A 237 8.03 -9.56 -7.53
CA LYS A 237 9.42 -9.88 -7.84
C LYS A 237 9.93 -8.87 -8.85
N MET A 238 10.90 -8.07 -8.44
CA MET A 238 11.69 -7.22 -9.32
C MET A 238 12.93 -7.97 -9.75
N THR A 239 13.25 -7.94 -11.04
CA THR A 239 14.49 -8.54 -11.55
C THR A 239 15.09 -7.62 -12.59
N ALA A 240 16.39 -7.37 -12.51
CA ALA A 240 17.14 -6.65 -13.53
C ALA A 240 18.49 -7.32 -13.76
N ARG A 241 19.11 -7.03 -14.90
CA ARG A 241 20.49 -7.43 -15.17
C ARG A 241 21.46 -6.49 -14.47
N VAL A 242 22.61 -7.04 -14.10
CA VAL A 242 23.76 -6.30 -13.58
C VAL A 242 24.79 -6.23 -14.71
N THR A 243 25.28 -5.03 -15.00
CA THR A 243 26.35 -4.84 -16.00
C THR A 243 27.68 -5.39 -15.48
N ARG A 244 28.66 -5.54 -16.37
CA ARG A 244 30.02 -5.96 -15.98
C ARG A 244 30.67 -5.00 -14.96
N GLN A 245 30.22 -3.75 -14.92
CA GLN A 245 30.68 -2.70 -14.00
C GLN A 245 29.95 -2.75 -12.65
N GLY A 246 29.05 -3.72 -12.41
CA GLY A 246 28.32 -3.84 -11.15
C GLY A 246 27.15 -2.87 -11.01
N THR A 247 26.68 -2.27 -12.11
CA THR A 247 25.53 -1.35 -12.10
C THR A 247 24.26 -2.03 -12.62
N LEU A 248 23.08 -1.57 -12.18
CA LEU A 248 21.81 -2.08 -12.70
C LEU A 248 21.55 -1.62 -14.13
N ASP A 249 21.24 -2.56 -15.03
CA ASP A 249 20.64 -2.25 -16.32
C ASP A 249 19.11 -2.12 -16.17
N LEU A 250 18.66 -0.90 -15.91
CA LEU A 250 17.24 -0.57 -15.73
C LEU A 250 16.37 -0.88 -16.96
N ARG A 251 16.95 -1.04 -18.15
CA ARG A 251 16.20 -1.41 -19.37
C ARG A 251 15.66 -2.84 -19.30
N THR A 252 16.30 -3.67 -18.48
CA THR A 252 15.91 -5.06 -18.26
C THR A 252 15.05 -5.25 -17.01
N LEU A 253 14.69 -4.15 -16.33
CA LEU A 253 13.91 -4.19 -15.11
C LEU A 253 12.51 -4.76 -15.38
N THR A 254 12.26 -5.91 -14.80
CA THR A 254 10.92 -6.52 -14.71
C THR A 254 10.33 -6.25 -13.33
N PHE A 255 9.01 -6.10 -13.29
CA PHE A 255 8.20 -5.97 -12.07
C PHE A 255 6.99 -6.87 -12.27
N LYS A 256 6.99 -8.03 -11.61
CA LYS A 256 5.96 -9.06 -11.80
C LYS A 256 5.33 -9.40 -10.46
N TYR A 257 4.01 -9.45 -10.42
CA TYR A 257 3.29 -10.00 -9.28
C TYR A 257 3.70 -11.46 -9.09
N ASP A 258 3.99 -11.85 -7.85
CA ASP A 258 4.38 -13.20 -7.46
C ASP A 258 3.26 -13.88 -6.68
N LYS A 259 2.92 -13.32 -5.52
CA LYS A 259 1.92 -13.89 -4.60
C LYS A 259 1.34 -12.86 -3.66
N PHE A 260 0.27 -13.25 -2.98
CA PHE A 260 -0.33 -12.50 -1.89
C PHE A 260 -0.10 -13.24 -0.57
N TYR A 261 0.28 -12.51 0.47
CA TYR A 261 0.41 -13.03 1.82
C TYR A 261 -0.59 -12.32 2.73
N ALA A 262 -1.58 -13.05 3.24
CA ALA A 262 -2.61 -12.50 4.11
C ALA A 262 -2.10 -12.33 5.55
N SER A 263 -2.59 -11.28 6.20
CA SER A 263 -2.32 -11.01 7.61
C SER A 263 -3.23 -11.86 8.48
N LYS A 264 -2.65 -12.71 9.33
CA LYS A 264 -3.41 -13.42 10.35
C LYS A 264 -4.07 -12.44 11.34
N MET A 265 -3.37 -11.37 11.69
CA MET A 265 -3.84 -10.38 12.66
C MET A 265 -5.13 -9.69 12.19
N HIS A 266 -5.23 -9.37 10.91
CA HIS A 266 -6.46 -8.83 10.33
C HIS A 266 -7.61 -9.85 10.35
N LEU A 267 -7.34 -11.12 10.00
CA LEU A 267 -8.35 -12.18 10.05
C LEU A 267 -8.94 -12.35 11.46
N ASP A 268 -8.11 -12.26 12.49
CA ASP A 268 -8.55 -12.36 13.88
C ASP A 268 -9.48 -11.18 14.22
N VAL A 269 -9.13 -9.96 13.80
CA VAL A 269 -9.89 -8.73 14.09
C VAL A 269 -11.23 -8.65 13.35
N VAL A 270 -11.34 -9.19 12.13
CA VAL A 270 -12.62 -9.25 11.39
C VAL A 270 -13.70 -10.04 12.15
N THR A 271 -13.31 -10.93 13.06
CA THR A 271 -14.24 -11.71 13.88
C THR A 271 -14.61 -11.04 15.21
N MET A 272 -14.02 -9.90 15.55
CA MET A 272 -14.26 -9.21 16.82
C MET A 272 -15.45 -8.24 16.72
N SER A 273 -16.45 -8.42 17.58
CA SER A 273 -17.64 -7.55 17.60
C SER A 273 -17.39 -6.14 18.14
N ASN A 274 -16.35 -5.96 18.95
CA ASN A 274 -16.07 -4.72 19.69
C ASN A 274 -14.70 -4.12 19.31
N TYR A 275 -14.25 -4.31 18.07
CA TYR A 275 -13.00 -3.71 17.62
C TYR A 275 -13.15 -2.19 17.48
N HIS A 276 -12.21 -1.44 18.04
CA HIS A 276 -12.12 0.00 17.90
C HIS A 276 -10.92 0.37 17.02
N PRO A 277 -11.14 0.97 15.84
CA PRO A 277 -10.06 1.48 15.01
C PRO A 277 -9.18 2.48 15.78
N TYR A 278 -7.91 2.56 15.38
CA TYR A 278 -6.99 3.54 15.91
C TYR A 278 -7.55 4.97 15.76
N ASP A 279 -7.45 5.74 16.85
CA ASP A 279 -7.87 7.15 16.92
C ASP A 279 -6.69 8.00 17.39
N PRO A 280 -6.15 8.88 16.53
CA PRO A 280 -4.99 9.70 16.88
C PRO A 280 -5.28 10.76 17.94
N VAL A 281 -6.55 11.08 18.23
CA VAL A 281 -6.89 11.98 19.35
C VAL A 281 -6.51 11.37 20.70
N ASN A 282 -6.56 10.03 20.80
CA ASN A 282 -6.23 9.30 22.02
C ASN A 282 -4.75 8.87 22.08
N ASP A 283 -3.97 9.13 21.03
CA ASP A 283 -2.52 8.92 21.02
C ASP A 283 -1.79 10.22 21.37
N ALA A 284 -1.29 10.29 22.62
CA ALA A 284 -0.53 11.44 23.11
C ALA A 284 0.72 11.76 22.24
N VAL A 285 1.24 10.76 21.51
CA VAL A 285 2.39 10.92 20.62
C VAL A 285 1.98 11.48 19.25
N ALA A 286 0.72 11.32 18.83
CA ALA A 286 0.22 11.86 17.58
C ALA A 286 0.16 13.38 17.59
N GLN A 287 -0.09 13.99 18.76
CA GLN A 287 -0.37 15.43 18.92
C GLN A 287 -1.57 15.94 18.09
N TRP A 288 -2.35 15.01 17.52
CA TRP A 288 -3.51 15.32 16.71
C TRP A 288 -4.69 15.74 17.59
N ASN A 289 -5.29 16.90 17.30
CA ASN A 289 -6.49 17.34 17.99
C ASN A 289 -7.37 18.21 17.08
N TYR A 290 -8.49 18.69 17.63
CA TYR A 290 -9.46 19.50 16.90
C TYR A 290 -8.86 20.80 16.30
N TYR A 291 -7.76 21.29 16.87
CA TYR A 291 -7.06 22.51 16.49
C TYR A 291 -5.74 22.28 15.76
N SER A 292 -5.35 21.02 15.48
CA SER A 292 -4.17 20.73 14.65
C SER A 292 -4.24 21.52 13.34
N ASP A 293 -3.12 22.15 12.97
CA ASP A 293 -3.07 22.97 11.76
C ASP A 293 -2.65 22.13 10.56
N LEU A 294 -3.61 21.90 9.66
CA LEU A 294 -3.39 21.15 8.44
C LEU A 294 -2.80 22.03 7.33
N HIS A 295 -2.78 23.37 7.51
CA HIS A 295 -2.47 24.38 6.50
C HIS A 295 -3.23 24.19 5.17
N THR A 296 -4.39 23.53 5.21
CA THR A 296 -5.22 23.30 4.02
C THR A 296 -5.73 24.64 3.48
N PRO A 297 -5.60 24.89 2.17
CA PRO A 297 -6.15 26.08 1.53
C PRO A 297 -7.64 26.26 1.81
N ASN A 298 -8.07 27.50 2.00
CA ASN A 298 -9.49 27.81 2.07
C ASN A 298 -10.18 27.47 0.75
N VAL A 299 -11.31 26.78 0.83
CA VAL A 299 -12.15 26.53 -0.34
C VAL A 299 -13.00 27.79 -0.56
N PRO A 300 -12.92 28.46 -1.72
CA PRO A 300 -13.72 29.64 -1.99
C PRO A 300 -15.22 29.36 -1.81
N THR A 301 -15.95 30.28 -1.19
CA THR A 301 -17.40 30.17 -0.94
C THR A 301 -18.27 30.32 -2.21
N ARG A 302 -17.67 30.54 -3.39
CA ARG A 302 -18.39 30.92 -4.61
C ARG A 302 -18.85 29.78 -5.51
N GLU A 303 -18.57 28.52 -5.18
CA GLU A 303 -19.09 27.35 -5.92
C GLU A 303 -20.30 26.70 -5.22
N PHE A 304 -20.94 27.41 -4.27
CA PHE A 304 -22.26 27.02 -3.78
C PHE A 304 -23.30 27.39 -4.83
N SER A 305 -23.68 26.42 -5.67
CA SER A 305 -24.96 26.53 -6.38
C SER A 305 -26.07 26.65 -5.32
N PRO A 306 -26.96 27.65 -5.38
CA PRO A 306 -28.08 27.82 -4.44
C PRO A 306 -29.00 26.59 -4.35
N THR A 307 -28.90 25.66 -5.31
CA THR A 307 -29.65 24.41 -5.37
C THR A 307 -29.00 23.26 -4.60
N CYS A 308 -27.81 23.43 -4.03
CA CYS A 308 -27.14 22.39 -3.25
C CYS A 308 -27.51 22.52 -1.77
N PRO A 309 -28.16 21.50 -1.17
CA PRO A 309 -28.35 21.44 0.28
C PRO A 309 -27.03 21.64 1.02
N SER A 310 -27.04 22.33 2.15
CA SER A 310 -25.84 22.62 2.96
C SER A 310 -25.04 21.37 3.37
N LEU A 311 -25.70 20.20 3.42
CA LEU A 311 -25.08 18.89 3.63
C LEU A 311 -24.30 18.34 2.43
N LEU A 312 -24.59 18.80 1.21
CA LEU A 312 -24.04 18.33 -0.05
C LEU A 312 -22.99 19.27 -0.66
N ALA A 313 -22.54 20.29 0.09
CA ALA A 313 -21.58 21.34 -0.28
C ALA A 313 -20.80 21.01 -1.58
N CYS A 314 -21.43 21.38 -2.69
CA CYS A 314 -21.14 20.82 -4.00
C CYS A 314 -19.65 20.97 -4.28
N ARG A 315 -18.98 19.83 -4.43
CA ARG A 315 -17.59 19.79 -4.91
C ARG A 315 -17.59 20.51 -6.24
N GLY A 316 -16.86 21.61 -6.33
CA GLY A 316 -16.59 22.28 -7.59
C GLY A 316 -16.12 21.29 -8.63
N ILE A 317 -17.05 20.87 -9.49
CA ILE A 317 -16.70 20.37 -10.79
C ILE A 317 -16.59 21.63 -11.63
N VAL A 318 -15.34 21.98 -11.92
CA VAL A 318 -14.87 22.73 -13.08
C VAL A 318 -15.93 22.86 -14.17
N ASP A 319 -16.14 24.10 -14.61
CA ASP A 319 -16.97 24.51 -15.73
C ASP A 319 -17.27 23.40 -16.74
N ALA A 320 -18.56 23.08 -16.89
CA ALA A 320 -19.06 22.17 -17.92
C ALA A 320 -18.95 22.75 -19.36
N SER A 321 -18.17 23.81 -19.58
CA SER A 321 -18.08 24.54 -20.85
C SER A 321 -16.82 24.25 -21.68
N GLU A 322 -16.00 23.25 -21.35
CA GLU A 322 -14.78 22.94 -22.11
C GLU A 322 -14.64 21.47 -22.50
N ILE A 323 -15.75 20.82 -22.87
CA ILE A 323 -15.71 19.58 -23.67
C ILE A 323 -15.82 19.96 -25.15
N THR A 324 -14.77 20.59 -25.66
CA THR A 324 -14.46 20.56 -27.10
C THR A 324 -13.27 19.63 -27.24
N VAL A 325 -13.53 18.42 -27.70
CA VAL A 325 -12.51 17.40 -27.96
C VAL A 325 -11.69 17.84 -29.18
N THR A 326 -10.62 18.59 -28.95
CA THR A 326 -9.57 18.78 -29.95
C THR A 326 -8.47 17.76 -29.68
N ASN A 327 -8.48 16.68 -30.46
CA ASN A 327 -7.41 15.68 -30.46
C ASN A 327 -6.11 16.31 -30.96
N THR A 328 -5.26 16.76 -30.05
CA THR A 328 -3.86 17.06 -30.36
C THR A 328 -2.97 16.25 -29.44
N VAL A 329 -2.43 15.16 -29.99
CA VAL A 329 -1.42 14.32 -29.34
C VAL A 329 -0.14 15.13 -29.22
N SER A 330 0.15 15.63 -28.01
CA SER A 330 1.46 16.20 -27.66
C SER A 330 2.18 15.30 -26.68
N SER A 331 3.17 14.58 -27.21
CA SER A 331 4.11 13.74 -26.48
C SER A 331 5.14 14.60 -25.76
N SER A 332 4.92 14.95 -24.49
CA SER A 332 5.98 15.26 -23.52
C SER A 332 5.36 15.66 -22.18
N THR A 333 5.20 14.70 -21.28
CA THR A 333 5.08 15.01 -19.85
C THR A 333 6.10 14.19 -19.09
N ARG A 334 7.21 14.83 -18.73
CA ARG A 334 8.08 14.33 -17.67
C ARG A 334 7.26 14.30 -16.38
N ARG A 335 6.74 13.13 -16.00
CA ARG A 335 6.23 12.88 -14.65
C ARG A 335 7.41 13.06 -13.69
N LYS A 336 7.48 14.21 -13.04
CA LYS A 336 8.22 14.36 -11.79
C LYS A 336 7.46 13.54 -10.74
N LEU A 337 7.80 12.26 -10.64
CA LEU A 337 7.41 11.37 -9.55
C LEU A 337 8.15 11.87 -8.31
N PHE A 338 7.69 12.96 -7.70
CA PHE A 338 8.23 13.43 -6.43
C PHE A 338 7.73 12.49 -5.34
N ILE A 339 8.56 11.47 -5.10
CA ILE A 339 9.04 11.07 -3.78
C ILE A 339 8.00 11.31 -2.68
N GLY A 340 7.13 10.32 -2.48
CA GLY A 340 6.80 9.96 -1.11
C GLY A 340 8.13 9.76 -0.40
N ALA A 341 8.46 10.66 0.51
CA ALA A 341 9.76 10.65 1.16
C ALA A 341 10.07 9.23 1.70
N PRO A 342 11.33 8.80 1.68
CA PRO A 342 11.68 7.50 2.25
C PRO A 342 11.28 7.49 3.72
N ALA A 343 10.53 6.46 4.13
CA ALA A 343 10.25 6.17 5.55
C ALA A 343 11.55 5.99 6.32
#